data_AF-A0A9W6T802-F1
#
_entry.id   AF-A0A9W6T802-F1
#
_cell.length_a   1.000
_cell.length_b   1.000
_cell.length_c   1.000
_cell.angle_alpha   90.00
_cell.angle_beta   90.00
_cell.angle_gamma   90.00
#
_symmetry.space_group_name_H-M   'P 1'
#
loop_
_entity.id
_entity.type
_entity.pdbx_description
1 polymer ?
#
loop_
_entity_poly.entity_id
_entity_poly.type
_entity_poly.pdbx_seq_one_letter_code
_entity_poly.pdbx_strand_id
1 'polypeptide(L)'
;MSEKAPNTTPSVPPFPNVYKGRTVSESDAKSCSICYKPTTKCLVSCKYLNENAGKNIIDFFYICEIHLKDRKFCSIIYIDENDSSSSSNSLTTTGVSKEKNIKKLEIDEAEIMNKIKHLENILNYKENNQFNKIKNYLWKSSNSDKKDKNSDDDKDKDKKSEPEVERNDTDLSIEELKANIKNLNLEFTSKQKLLNEFKTKYGKYKLDSLIYRNRLNTYFKKLIEIENYKKLQDPSFFPSVSHLTKPN
;
A
#
# COMPACT_ATOMS: atom_id res chain seq x y z
N MET A 1 -18.33 35.89 39.58
CA MET A 1 -18.36 34.43 39.78
C MET A 1 -17.77 33.81 38.53
N SER A 2 -16.55 33.28 38.61
CA SER A 2 -15.87 32.68 37.45
C SER A 2 -16.42 31.27 37.22
N GLU A 3 -17.20 31.11 36.14
CA GLU A 3 -17.59 29.80 35.64
C GLU A 3 -16.34 29.07 35.15
N LYS A 4 -15.92 28.04 35.90
CA LYS A 4 -14.94 27.06 35.42
C LYS A 4 -15.61 26.25 34.31
N ALA A 5 -15.07 26.34 33.09
CA ALA A 5 -15.46 25.47 32.00
C ALA A 5 -15.26 23.99 32.40
N PRO A 6 -16.24 23.09 32.15
CA PRO A 6 -16.07 21.67 32.39
C PRO A 6 -15.15 21.09 31.32
N ASN A 7 -13.86 20.96 31.63
CA ASN A 7 -12.92 20.14 30.87
C ASN A 7 -13.18 18.65 31.19
N THR A 8 -14.32 18.12 30.77
CA THR A 8 -14.57 16.68 30.73
C THR A 8 -14.25 16.18 29.34
N THR A 9 -12.95 15.97 29.06
CA THR A 9 -12.58 15.11 27.93
C THR A 9 -13.16 13.71 28.21
N PRO A 10 -14.02 13.15 27.35
CA PRO A 10 -14.50 11.79 27.53
C PRO A 10 -13.29 10.84 27.55
N SER A 11 -13.21 9.94 28.53
CA SER A 11 -12.07 9.02 28.71
C SER A 11 -11.89 8.05 27.54
N VAL A 12 -12.91 7.92 26.69
CA VAL A 12 -12.92 7.06 25.51
C VAL A 12 -13.15 7.91 24.26
N PRO A 13 -12.35 7.72 23.18
CA PRO A 13 -12.53 8.47 21.95
C PRO A 13 -13.86 8.10 21.26
N PRO A 14 -14.51 9.06 20.56
CA PRO A 14 -15.80 8.88 19.90
C PRO A 14 -15.79 7.86 18.74
N PHE A 15 -14.64 7.63 18.13
CA PHE A 15 -14.43 6.66 17.04
C PHE A 15 -13.00 6.09 17.17
N PRO A 16 -12.68 4.93 16.58
CA PRO A 16 -11.35 4.31 16.71
C PRO A 16 -10.34 4.84 15.67
N ASN A 17 -9.04 4.73 15.97
CA ASN A 17 -7.96 5.05 15.03
C ASN A 17 -7.64 3.91 14.05
N VAL A 18 -8.66 3.32 13.44
CA VAL A 18 -8.51 2.28 12.42
C VAL A 18 -9.55 2.53 11.34
N TYR A 19 -9.10 2.60 10.10
CA TYR A 19 -9.89 3.03 8.96
C TYR A 19 -9.81 2.02 7.82
N LYS A 20 -10.93 1.83 7.13
CA LYS A 20 -11.01 1.06 5.88
C LYS A 20 -11.02 2.02 4.69
N GLY A 21 -10.17 1.77 3.71
CA GLY A 21 -10.20 2.50 2.44
C GLY A 21 -11.39 2.08 1.59
N ARG A 22 -12.08 3.08 1.02
CA ARG A 22 -13.14 2.91 0.03
C ARG A 22 -12.88 3.80 -1.17
N THR A 23 -13.36 3.37 -2.32
CA THR A 23 -13.44 4.16 -3.55
C THR A 23 -14.89 4.59 -3.75
N VAL A 24 -15.09 5.87 -4.03
CA VAL A 24 -16.37 6.41 -4.48
C VAL A 24 -16.36 6.60 -5.99
N SER A 25 -17.53 6.88 -6.56
CA SER A 25 -17.68 7.26 -7.96
C SER A 25 -16.94 8.58 -8.26
N GLU A 26 -16.62 8.85 -9.52
CA GLU A 26 -16.02 10.13 -9.92
C GLU A 26 -16.98 11.31 -9.69
N SER A 27 -18.29 11.10 -9.81
CA SER A 27 -19.31 12.12 -9.52
C SER A 27 -19.38 12.50 -8.04
N ASP A 28 -19.02 11.58 -7.14
CA ASP A 28 -18.97 11.82 -5.69
C ASP A 28 -17.57 12.21 -5.20
N ALA A 29 -16.62 12.45 -6.11
CA ALA A 29 -15.26 12.84 -5.75
C ALA A 29 -15.25 14.14 -4.94
N LYS A 30 -14.45 14.18 -3.88
CA LYS A 30 -14.25 15.38 -3.06
C LYS A 30 -12.78 15.72 -2.93
N SER A 31 -12.49 16.90 -2.41
CA SER A 31 -11.13 17.35 -2.16
C SER A 31 -10.46 16.54 -1.04
N CYS A 32 -9.21 16.17 -1.25
CA CYS A 32 -8.32 15.60 -0.24
C CYS A 32 -8.22 16.51 0.98
N SER A 33 -8.28 15.97 2.20
CA SER A 33 -8.22 16.75 3.43
C SER A 33 -6.87 17.41 3.73
N ILE A 34 -5.82 17.08 2.97
CA ILE A 34 -4.45 17.58 3.18
C ILE A 34 -4.05 18.57 2.11
N CYS A 35 -4.14 18.17 0.84
CA CYS A 35 -3.71 19.01 -0.29
C CYS A 35 -4.84 19.56 -1.13
N TYR A 36 -6.10 19.28 -0.78
CA TYR A 36 -7.30 19.76 -1.47
C TYR A 36 -7.44 19.35 -2.95
N LYS A 37 -6.54 18.50 -3.49
CA LYS A 37 -6.68 17.90 -4.81
C LYS A 37 -7.91 16.96 -4.85
N PRO A 38 -8.64 16.88 -5.98
CA PRO A 38 -9.78 15.98 -6.10
C PRO A 38 -9.34 14.52 -5.93
N THR A 39 -10.15 13.74 -5.20
CA THR A 39 -9.89 12.32 -4.95
C THR A 39 -11.20 11.53 -4.81
N THR A 40 -11.18 10.30 -5.31
CA THR A 40 -12.24 9.30 -5.15
C THR A 40 -11.98 8.35 -3.98
N LYS A 41 -10.84 8.49 -3.28
CA LYS A 41 -10.48 7.63 -2.14
C LYS A 41 -10.97 8.27 -0.84
N CYS A 42 -11.66 7.47 -0.04
CA CYS A 42 -12.22 7.85 1.25
C CYS A 42 -11.80 6.84 2.33
N LEU A 43 -11.37 7.33 3.48
CA LEU A 43 -11.11 6.52 4.67
C LEU A 43 -12.33 6.59 5.59
N VAL A 44 -12.81 5.43 6.03
CA VAL A 44 -13.98 5.29 6.92
C VAL A 44 -13.57 4.53 8.17
N SER A 45 -13.87 5.06 9.35
CA SER A 45 -13.53 4.43 10.62
C SER A 45 -14.22 3.06 10.77
N CYS A 46 -13.49 2.05 11.24
CA CYS A 46 -13.99 0.71 11.48
C CYS A 46 -14.89 0.68 12.73
N LYS A 47 -16.22 0.68 12.53
CA LYS A 47 -17.21 0.77 13.62
C LYS A 47 -17.10 -0.35 14.67
N TYR A 48 -16.77 -1.57 14.22
CA TYR A 48 -16.71 -2.78 15.05
C TYR A 48 -15.57 -2.75 16.08
N LEU A 49 -14.65 -1.79 16.00
CA LEU A 49 -13.55 -1.60 16.94
C LEU A 49 -13.86 -0.55 18.02
N ASN A 50 -15.12 -0.14 18.16
CA ASN A 50 -15.56 0.81 19.18
C ASN A 50 -16.48 0.11 20.19
N GLU A 51 -15.89 -0.61 21.14
CA GLU A 51 -16.62 -1.43 22.11
C GLU A 51 -17.34 -0.62 23.21
N ASN A 52 -16.96 0.65 23.42
CA ASN A 52 -17.37 1.42 24.59
C ASN A 52 -18.21 2.67 24.29
N ALA A 53 -18.52 2.94 23.01
CA ALA A 53 -19.36 4.09 22.65
C ALA A 53 -20.80 3.62 22.43
N GLY A 54 -21.70 3.91 23.38
CA GLY A 54 -23.15 3.73 23.24
C GLY A 54 -23.80 4.49 22.05
N LYS A 55 -22.99 5.21 21.26
CA LYS A 55 -23.35 5.86 20.00
C LYS A 55 -22.32 5.48 18.94
N ASN A 56 -22.75 4.73 17.92
CA ASN A 56 -21.94 4.35 16.77
C ASN A 56 -21.59 5.57 15.89
N ILE A 57 -20.66 6.40 16.34
CA ILE A 57 -20.18 7.56 15.58
C ILE A 57 -19.18 7.08 14.54
N ILE A 58 -19.43 7.44 13.29
CA ILE A 58 -18.60 7.07 12.14
C ILE A 58 -17.82 8.30 11.73
N ASP A 59 -16.51 8.18 11.67
CA ASP A 59 -15.64 9.18 11.09
C ASP A 59 -15.30 8.80 9.65
N PHE A 60 -15.35 9.77 8.74
CA PHE A 60 -14.87 9.57 7.37
C PHE A 60 -14.28 10.84 6.78
N PHE A 61 -13.36 10.67 5.83
CA PHE A 61 -12.75 11.78 5.10
C PHE A 61 -12.05 11.32 3.82
N TYR A 62 -11.87 12.26 2.90
CA TYR A 62 -11.25 12.04 1.61
C TYR A 62 -9.75 12.28 1.67
N ILE A 63 -8.98 11.38 1.06
CA ILE A 63 -7.51 11.43 1.01
C ILE A 63 -7.04 11.01 -0.38
N CYS A 64 -5.99 11.62 -0.92
CA CYS A 64 -5.43 11.18 -2.20
C CYS A 64 -4.35 10.10 -2.00
N GLU A 65 -4.06 9.33 -3.04
CA GLU A 65 -3.11 8.21 -2.98
C GLU A 65 -1.69 8.63 -2.58
N ILE A 66 -1.28 9.84 -2.95
CA ILE A 66 0.04 10.38 -2.60
C ILE A 66 0.19 10.47 -1.08
N HIS A 67 -0.83 10.98 -0.37
CA HIS A 67 -0.80 11.06 1.09
C HIS A 67 -1.06 9.71 1.76
N LEU A 68 -1.81 8.82 1.12
CA LEU A 68 -2.04 7.47 1.65
C LEU A 68 -0.74 6.64 1.67
N LYS A 69 0.21 6.94 0.77
CA LYS A 69 1.55 6.33 0.74
C LYS A 69 2.53 6.97 1.73
N ASP A 70 2.18 8.11 2.34
CA ASP A 70 3.05 8.78 3.30
C ASP A 70 3.04 8.06 4.66
N ARG A 71 4.23 7.60 5.08
CA ARG A 71 4.44 6.93 6.36
C ARG A 71 4.09 7.81 7.57
N LYS A 72 4.21 9.14 7.44
CA LYS A 72 3.87 10.09 8.52
C LYS A 72 2.37 10.39 8.59
N PHE A 73 1.61 9.96 7.59
CA PHE A 73 0.16 10.15 7.58
C PHE A 73 -0.56 8.92 8.14
N CYS A 74 -0.25 7.73 7.61
CA CYS A 74 -0.84 6.48 8.09
C CYS A 74 0.08 5.29 7.89
N SER A 75 -0.12 4.26 8.70
CA SER A 75 0.47 2.94 8.54
C SER A 75 -0.61 1.91 8.19
N ILE A 76 -0.24 0.92 7.38
CA ILE A 76 -1.11 -0.20 7.07
C ILE A 76 -0.96 -1.23 8.18
N ILE A 77 -2.09 -1.69 8.71
CA ILE A 77 -2.18 -2.78 9.69
C ILE A 77 -3.14 -3.85 9.16
N TYR A 78 -2.93 -5.11 9.55
CA TYR A 78 -3.72 -6.23 9.07
C TYR A 78 -4.60 -6.80 10.19
N ILE A 79 -5.90 -6.54 10.13
CA ILE A 79 -6.87 -6.93 11.17
C ILE A 79 -8.05 -7.66 10.51
N ASP A 80 -8.63 -8.65 11.20
CA ASP A 80 -9.93 -9.21 10.81
C ASP A 80 -11.10 -8.26 11.11
N GLU A 81 -12.19 -8.42 10.37
CA GLU A 81 -13.44 -7.72 10.71
C GLU A 81 -14.16 -8.42 11.88
N ASN A 82 -13.84 -9.68 12.14
CA ASN A 82 -14.39 -10.48 13.25
C ASN A 82 -13.57 -10.40 14.55
N ASP A 83 -12.38 -9.80 14.52
CA ASP A 83 -11.52 -9.65 15.69
C ASP A 83 -11.95 -8.42 16.50
N SER A 84 -13.06 -8.54 17.23
CA SER A 84 -13.58 -7.53 18.18
C SER A 84 -12.90 -7.63 19.55
N SER A 85 -11.58 -7.81 19.60
CA SER A 85 -10.83 -7.88 20.87
C SER A 85 -9.92 -6.66 21.03
N SER A 86 -10.54 -5.56 21.44
CA SER A 86 -9.90 -4.28 21.77
C SER A 86 -9.17 -4.37 23.11
N SER A 87 -8.06 -5.11 23.16
CA SER A 87 -7.00 -4.80 24.11
C SER A 87 -5.75 -4.43 23.32
N SER A 88 -5.21 -3.26 23.62
CA SER A 88 -3.97 -2.71 23.03
C SER A 88 -2.78 -3.67 23.05
N ASN A 89 -2.86 -4.75 23.84
CA ASN A 89 -1.83 -5.79 23.95
C ASN A 89 -2.10 -7.00 23.04
N SER A 90 -3.35 -7.32 22.66
CA SER A 90 -3.71 -8.49 21.84
C SER A 90 -3.73 -8.21 20.33
N LEU A 91 -3.75 -6.93 19.91
CA LEU A 91 -3.58 -6.55 18.50
C LEU A 91 -2.24 -7.02 17.89
N THR A 92 -1.29 -7.37 18.76
CA THR A 92 0.05 -7.79 18.36
C THR A 92 0.07 -9.21 17.82
N THR A 93 -0.65 -10.19 18.37
CA THR A 93 -0.40 -11.60 18.02
C THR A 93 -1.05 -12.03 16.71
N THR A 94 -2.33 -11.71 16.50
CA THR A 94 -3.07 -12.04 15.27
C THR A 94 -2.67 -11.13 14.10
N GLY A 95 -2.47 -9.84 14.37
CA GLY A 95 -1.95 -8.86 13.41
C GLY A 95 -0.54 -9.22 12.92
N VAL A 96 0.38 -9.59 13.84
CA VAL A 96 1.73 -10.04 13.46
C VAL A 96 1.69 -11.32 12.63
N SER A 97 0.76 -12.23 12.90
CA SER A 97 0.61 -13.46 12.10
C SER A 97 0.19 -13.16 10.65
N LYS A 98 -0.75 -12.23 10.46
CA LYS A 98 -1.18 -11.78 9.13
C LYS A 98 -0.10 -10.97 8.41
N GLU A 99 0.63 -10.12 9.14
CA GLU A 99 1.76 -9.37 8.59
C GLU A 99 2.91 -10.29 8.16
N LYS A 100 3.22 -11.34 8.94
CA LYS A 100 4.18 -12.38 8.55
C LYS A 100 3.75 -13.11 7.28
N ASN A 101 2.46 -13.46 7.16
CA ASN A 101 1.94 -14.10 5.95
C ASN A 101 2.10 -13.21 4.71
N ILE A 102 1.86 -11.91 4.82
CA ILE A 102 2.08 -10.98 3.71
C ILE A 102 3.56 -10.88 3.36
N LYS A 103 4.43 -10.70 4.36
CA LYS A 103 5.88 -10.63 4.10
C LYS A 103 6.38 -11.88 3.41
N LYS A 104 5.87 -13.06 3.80
CA LYS A 104 6.16 -14.32 3.12
C LYS A 104 5.69 -14.30 1.65
N LEU A 105 4.45 -13.88 1.39
CA LEU A 105 3.92 -13.78 0.03
C LEU A 105 4.70 -12.77 -0.84
N GLU A 106 5.17 -11.67 -0.26
CA GLU A 106 6.00 -10.66 -0.95
C GLU A 106 7.41 -11.19 -1.27
N ILE A 107 8.00 -11.98 -0.37
CA ILE A 107 9.29 -12.66 -0.60
C ILE A 107 9.13 -13.70 -1.71
N ASP A 108 8.12 -14.56 -1.62
CA ASP A 108 7.77 -15.55 -2.64
C ASP A 108 7.58 -14.92 -4.04
N GLU A 109 6.92 -13.75 -4.10
CA GLU A 109 6.73 -12.98 -5.34
C GLU A 109 8.08 -12.49 -5.91
N ALA A 110 8.93 -11.94 -5.04
CA ALA A 110 10.26 -11.46 -5.43
C ALA A 110 11.17 -12.60 -5.93
N GLU A 111 11.09 -13.78 -5.31
CA GLU A 111 11.82 -14.97 -5.75
C GLU A 111 11.40 -15.43 -7.14
N ILE A 112 10.09 -15.47 -7.43
CA ILE A 112 9.59 -15.81 -8.77
C ILE A 112 10.07 -14.80 -9.80
N MET A 113 10.02 -13.50 -9.48
CA MET A 113 10.51 -12.45 -10.37
C MET A 113 12.00 -12.56 -10.66
N ASN A 114 12.80 -12.92 -9.65
CA ASN A 114 14.23 -13.14 -9.84
C ASN A 114 14.49 -14.35 -10.74
N LYS A 115 13.72 -15.43 -10.58
CA LYS A 115 13.80 -16.61 -11.46
C LYS A 115 13.41 -16.29 -12.90
N ILE A 116 12.33 -15.55 -13.11
CA ILE A 116 11.91 -15.10 -14.45
C ILE A 116 13.03 -14.30 -15.12
N LYS A 117 13.58 -13.29 -14.44
CA LYS A 117 14.69 -12.47 -14.96
C LYS A 117 15.93 -13.32 -15.27
N HIS A 118 16.24 -14.29 -14.43
CA HIS A 118 17.36 -15.20 -14.65
C HIS A 118 17.17 -16.02 -15.94
N LEU A 119 16.01 -16.64 -16.14
CA LEU A 119 15.70 -17.42 -17.33
C LEU A 119 15.64 -16.55 -18.59
N GLU A 120 15.11 -15.33 -18.51
CA GLU A 120 15.10 -14.37 -19.62
C GLU A 120 16.52 -13.99 -20.07
N ASN A 121 17.45 -13.80 -19.12
CA ASN A 121 18.85 -13.53 -19.43
C ASN A 121 19.51 -14.71 -20.15
N ILE A 122 19.25 -15.95 -19.69
CA ILE A 122 19.76 -17.17 -20.34
C ILE A 122 19.19 -17.31 -21.76
N LEU A 123 17.89 -17.09 -21.92
CA LEU A 123 17.21 -17.15 -23.21
C LEU A 123 17.80 -16.13 -24.18
N ASN A 124 17.97 -14.88 -23.76
CA ASN A 124 18.55 -13.82 -24.57
C ASN A 124 20.00 -14.15 -24.99
N TYR A 125 20.81 -14.68 -24.06
CA TYR A 125 22.16 -15.15 -24.38
C TYR A 125 22.16 -16.27 -25.44
N LYS A 126 21.27 -17.25 -25.31
CA LYS A 126 21.15 -18.37 -26.26
C LYS A 126 20.65 -17.93 -27.63
N GLU A 127 19.63 -17.09 -27.68
CA GLU A 127 19.11 -16.54 -28.94
C GLU A 127 20.19 -15.72 -29.65
N ASN A 128 20.88 -14.81 -28.95
CA ASN A 128 21.98 -14.03 -29.54
C ASN A 128 23.13 -14.91 -30.05
N ASN A 129 23.48 -15.98 -29.34
CA ASN A 129 24.50 -16.92 -29.79
C ASN A 129 24.08 -17.68 -31.06
N GLN A 130 22.80 -18.06 -31.19
CA GLN A 130 22.30 -18.66 -32.43
C GLN A 130 22.29 -17.66 -33.58
N PHE A 131 21.83 -16.43 -33.34
CA PHE A 131 21.85 -15.36 -34.34
C PHE A 131 23.27 -15.01 -34.80
N ASN A 132 24.24 -14.93 -33.89
CA ASN A 132 25.64 -14.67 -34.22
C ASN A 132 26.27 -15.81 -35.04
N LYS A 133 25.94 -17.07 -34.75
CA LYS A 133 26.35 -18.21 -35.58
C LYS A 133 25.80 -18.07 -36.99
N ILE A 134 24.50 -17.81 -37.14
CA ILE A 134 23.84 -17.66 -38.46
C ILE A 134 24.43 -16.47 -39.23
N LYS A 135 24.65 -15.33 -38.57
CA LYS A 135 25.26 -14.12 -39.16
C LYS A 135 26.69 -14.38 -39.68
N ASN A 136 27.49 -15.15 -38.95
CA ASN A 136 28.84 -15.52 -39.39
C ASN A 136 28.83 -16.45 -40.62
N TYR A 137 27.85 -17.36 -40.73
CA TYR A 137 27.70 -18.19 -41.93
C TYR A 137 27.24 -17.37 -43.15
N LEU A 138 26.29 -16.45 -42.96
CA LEU A 138 25.82 -15.56 -44.02
C LEU A 138 26.91 -14.60 -44.54
N TRP A 139 27.78 -14.07 -43.67
CA TRP A 139 28.85 -13.15 -44.09
C TRP A 139 30.05 -13.87 -44.74
N LYS A 140 30.32 -15.14 -44.37
CA LYS A 140 31.31 -15.98 -45.08
C LYS A 140 30.88 -16.38 -46.49
N SER A 141 29.57 -16.40 -46.77
CA SER A 141 29.02 -16.79 -48.07
C SER A 141 28.98 -15.63 -49.08
N SER A 142 29.12 -14.36 -48.66
CA SER A 142 29.09 -13.19 -49.55
C SER A 142 30.47 -12.62 -49.91
N ASN A 143 31.56 -13.25 -49.47
CA ASN A 143 32.94 -12.86 -49.79
C ASN A 143 33.75 -14.08 -50.23
N SER A 144 33.24 -14.82 -51.22
CA SER A 144 34.08 -15.66 -52.08
C SER A 144 34.69 -14.77 -53.17
N ASP A 145 35.70 -13.99 -52.80
CA ASP A 145 36.82 -13.59 -53.67
C ASP A 145 37.76 -12.63 -52.91
N LYS A 146 38.63 -13.20 -52.08
CA LYS A 146 40.07 -12.90 -52.05
C LYS A 146 40.78 -13.79 -51.05
N LYS A 147 41.53 -14.71 -51.63
CA LYS A 147 42.63 -15.47 -51.04
C LYS A 147 43.66 -14.47 -50.49
N ASP A 148 44.04 -14.59 -49.23
CA ASP A 148 45.44 -14.56 -48.85
C ASP A 148 45.69 -15.24 -47.50
N LYS A 149 46.82 -15.95 -47.47
CA LYS A 149 47.35 -16.72 -46.34
C LYS A 149 47.83 -15.75 -45.24
N ASN A 150 47.68 -16.16 -43.98
CA ASN A 150 48.83 -16.44 -43.12
C ASN A 150 48.39 -17.17 -41.84
N SER A 151 49.24 -18.11 -41.45
CA SER A 151 49.35 -18.82 -40.18
C SER A 151 49.81 -17.83 -39.08
N ASP A 152 49.89 -18.09 -37.77
CA ASP A 152 50.03 -19.26 -36.89
C ASP A 152 49.62 -18.82 -35.46
N ASP A 153 49.56 -19.80 -34.55
CA ASP A 153 49.83 -19.71 -33.10
C ASP A 153 48.83 -19.01 -32.16
N ASP A 154 48.64 -19.42 -30.91
CA ASP A 154 48.89 -20.64 -30.14
C ASP A 154 48.12 -20.40 -28.80
N LYS A 155 47.78 -21.49 -28.10
CA LYS A 155 47.42 -21.61 -26.66
C LYS A 155 46.99 -20.35 -25.86
N ASP A 156 45.88 -20.46 -25.11
CA ASP A 156 46.05 -20.91 -23.71
C ASP A 156 44.78 -21.42 -23.03
N LYS A 157 45.02 -22.42 -22.18
CA LYS A 157 44.07 -23.00 -21.23
C LYS A 157 43.80 -21.98 -20.13
N ASP A 158 42.56 -21.90 -19.67
CA ASP A 158 42.37 -21.82 -18.22
C ASP A 158 41.13 -22.57 -17.76
N LYS A 159 41.39 -23.42 -16.76
CA LYS A 159 40.53 -24.48 -16.25
C LYS A 159 40.51 -24.32 -14.73
N LYS A 160 39.44 -23.71 -14.19
CA LYS A 160 38.92 -23.84 -12.80
C LYS A 160 37.87 -22.73 -12.61
N SER A 161 36.73 -22.90 -11.97
CA SER A 161 36.40 -23.83 -10.87
C SER A 161 34.88 -24.04 -10.84
N GLU A 162 34.45 -25.30 -10.74
CA GLU A 162 33.11 -25.67 -10.28
C GLU A 162 32.92 -25.27 -8.81
N PRO A 163 31.69 -24.91 -8.44
CA PRO A 163 31.06 -25.52 -7.28
C PRO A 163 29.82 -26.33 -7.71
N GLU A 164 29.51 -27.30 -6.87
CA GLU A 164 28.48 -28.33 -7.00
C GLU A 164 27.03 -27.79 -7.03
N VAL A 165 26.11 -28.66 -7.49
CA VAL A 165 24.66 -28.76 -7.15
C VAL A 165 23.64 -28.18 -8.15
N GLU A 166 22.62 -29.02 -8.42
CA GLU A 166 21.37 -28.81 -9.18
C GLU A 166 21.48 -28.71 -10.71
N ARG A 167 20.53 -29.30 -11.43
CA ARG A 167 20.51 -29.36 -12.90
C ARG A 167 20.63 -27.92 -13.45
N ASN A 168 21.76 -27.59 -14.07
CA ASN A 168 22.05 -26.23 -14.49
C ASN A 168 21.00 -25.76 -15.52
N ASP A 169 20.28 -24.67 -15.22
CA ASP A 169 19.33 -24.02 -16.14
C ASP A 169 19.97 -23.63 -17.49
N THR A 170 21.32 -23.64 -17.56
CA THR A 170 22.11 -23.46 -18.78
C THR A 170 21.93 -24.56 -19.81
N ASP A 171 21.44 -25.74 -19.44
CA ASP A 171 21.32 -26.90 -20.34
C ASP A 171 19.94 -27.00 -21.03
N LEU A 172 18.96 -26.22 -20.56
CA LEU A 172 17.59 -26.24 -21.07
C LEU A 172 17.49 -25.80 -22.55
N SER A 173 16.59 -26.41 -23.33
CA SER A 173 16.31 -25.94 -24.69
C SER A 173 15.62 -24.56 -24.69
N ILE A 174 15.61 -23.87 -25.83
CA ILE A 174 14.95 -22.56 -25.94
C ILE A 174 13.44 -22.72 -25.70
N GLU A 175 12.86 -23.81 -26.21
CA GLU A 175 11.46 -24.16 -26.01
C GLU A 175 11.13 -24.42 -24.54
N GLU A 176 12.01 -25.14 -23.83
CA GLU A 176 11.89 -25.39 -22.38
C GLU A 176 12.00 -24.11 -21.56
N LEU A 177 12.96 -23.23 -21.89
CA LEU A 177 13.10 -21.92 -21.24
C LEU A 177 11.84 -21.07 -21.42
N LYS A 178 11.29 -21.00 -22.65
CA LYS A 178 10.04 -20.28 -22.93
C LYS A 178 8.86 -20.86 -22.16
N ALA A 179 8.76 -22.19 -22.09
CA ALA A 179 7.71 -22.87 -21.33
C ALA A 179 7.83 -22.56 -19.82
N ASN A 180 9.04 -22.60 -19.26
CA ASN A 180 9.29 -22.30 -17.85
C ASN A 180 8.98 -20.84 -17.51
N ILE A 181 9.42 -19.88 -18.33
CA ILE A 181 9.08 -18.45 -18.17
C ILE A 181 7.56 -18.26 -18.20
N LYS A 182 6.85 -18.91 -19.13
CA LYS A 182 5.39 -18.83 -19.23
C LYS A 182 4.72 -19.37 -17.96
N ASN A 183 5.15 -20.52 -17.46
CA ASN A 183 4.60 -21.12 -16.24
C ASN A 183 4.85 -20.24 -15.00
N LEU A 184 6.07 -19.71 -14.85
CA LEU A 184 6.41 -18.80 -13.74
C LEU A 184 5.61 -17.49 -13.81
N ASN A 185 5.36 -16.94 -15.01
CA ASN A 185 4.50 -15.77 -15.17
C ASN A 185 3.04 -16.05 -14.76
N LEU A 186 2.51 -17.24 -15.04
CA LEU A 186 1.19 -17.66 -14.56
C LEU A 186 1.16 -17.76 -13.03
N GLU A 187 2.18 -18.39 -12.43
CA GLU A 187 2.33 -18.48 -10.98
C GLU A 187 2.42 -17.08 -10.34
N PHE A 188 3.27 -16.21 -10.89
CA PHE A 188 3.42 -14.83 -10.46
C PHE A 188 2.08 -14.08 -10.45
N THR A 189 1.33 -14.16 -11.55
CA THR A 189 0.01 -13.52 -11.67
C THR A 189 -0.96 -14.04 -10.62
N SER A 190 -0.95 -15.35 -10.36
CA SER A 190 -1.79 -15.97 -9.33
C SER A 190 -1.44 -15.49 -7.91
N LYS A 191 -0.13 -15.40 -7.58
CA LYS A 191 0.34 -14.89 -6.30
C LYS A 191 0.01 -13.40 -6.12
N GLN A 192 0.15 -12.58 -7.17
CA GLN A 192 -0.25 -11.18 -7.13
C GLN A 192 -1.73 -11.01 -6.83
N LYS A 193 -2.58 -11.83 -7.44
CA LYS A 193 -4.02 -11.81 -7.16
C LYS A 193 -4.32 -12.16 -5.70
N LEU A 194 -3.70 -13.22 -5.18
CA LEU A 194 -3.84 -13.62 -3.77
C LEU A 194 -3.37 -12.52 -2.81
N LEU A 195 -2.24 -11.88 -3.12
CA LEU A 195 -1.70 -10.79 -2.31
C LEU A 195 -2.65 -9.59 -2.28
N ASN A 196 -3.22 -9.22 -3.43
CA ASN A 196 -4.18 -8.14 -3.53
C ASN A 196 -5.49 -8.46 -2.80
N GLU A 197 -6.00 -9.68 -2.92
CA GLU A 197 -7.17 -10.14 -2.16
C GLU A 197 -6.92 -10.11 -0.65
N PHE A 198 -5.74 -10.54 -0.21
CA PHE A 198 -5.36 -10.46 1.20
C PHE A 198 -5.26 -9.00 1.70
N LYS A 199 -4.57 -8.14 0.94
CA LYS A 199 -4.41 -6.71 1.26
C LYS A 199 -5.75 -5.98 1.31
N THR A 200 -6.67 -6.28 0.39
CA THR A 200 -8.02 -5.67 0.38
C THR A 200 -8.91 -6.15 1.51
N LYS A 201 -8.82 -7.44 1.87
CA LYS A 201 -9.62 -8.04 2.94
C LYS A 201 -9.17 -7.55 4.32
N TYR A 202 -7.88 -7.70 4.63
CA TYR A 202 -7.35 -7.48 5.97
C TYR A 202 -6.66 -6.13 6.14
N GLY A 203 -6.22 -5.48 5.07
CA GLY A 203 -5.50 -4.21 5.14
C GLY A 203 -6.40 -3.07 5.59
N LYS A 204 -6.09 -2.51 6.76
CA LYS A 204 -6.69 -1.31 7.33
C LYS A 204 -5.61 -0.24 7.52
N TYR A 205 -6.03 1.01 7.60
CA TYR A 205 -5.17 2.16 7.81
C TYR A 205 -5.27 2.64 9.24
N LYS A 206 -4.14 2.75 9.93
CA LYS A 206 -4.02 3.42 11.22
C LYS A 206 -3.40 4.77 10.99
N LEU A 207 -4.09 5.84 11.38
CA LEU A 207 -3.55 7.18 11.21
C LEU A 207 -2.43 7.40 12.22
N ASP A 208 -1.48 8.26 11.85
CA ASP A 208 -0.52 8.78 12.80
C ASP A 208 -1.22 9.46 13.99
N SER A 209 -0.58 9.40 15.16
CA SER A 209 -1.12 9.92 16.41
C SER A 209 -1.53 11.40 16.30
N LEU A 210 -0.72 12.23 15.63
CA LEU A 210 -1.00 13.66 15.47
C LEU A 210 -2.20 13.88 14.55
N ILE A 211 -2.27 13.13 13.45
CA ILE A 211 -3.38 13.20 12.49
C ILE A 211 -4.68 12.78 13.17
N TYR A 212 -4.66 11.66 13.88
CA TYR A 212 -5.82 11.17 14.61
C TYR A 212 -6.28 12.14 15.70
N ARG A 213 -5.36 12.72 16.47
CA ARG A 213 -5.69 13.77 17.45
C ARG A 213 -6.36 14.98 16.79
N ASN A 214 -5.89 15.40 15.61
CA ASN A 214 -6.52 16.49 14.87
C ASN A 214 -7.95 16.15 14.41
N ARG A 215 -8.20 14.88 14.04
CA ARG A 215 -9.57 14.39 13.74
C ARG A 215 -10.47 14.51 14.95
N LEU A 216 -10.02 14.04 16.11
CA LEU A 216 -10.76 14.14 17.38
C LEU A 216 -11.06 15.60 17.73
N ASN A 217 -10.07 16.48 17.65
CA ASN A 217 -10.25 17.90 17.93
C ASN A 217 -11.28 18.54 16.99
N THR A 218 -11.25 18.19 15.70
CA THR A 218 -12.24 18.68 14.72
C THR A 218 -13.65 18.21 15.07
N TYR A 219 -13.79 16.96 15.50
CA TYR A 219 -15.07 16.42 15.95
C TYR A 219 -15.60 17.18 17.18
N PHE A 220 -14.78 17.37 18.21
CA PHE A 220 -15.19 18.08 19.42
C PHE A 220 -15.50 19.56 19.16
N LYS A 221 -14.73 20.24 18.30
CA LYS A 221 -15.04 21.62 17.87
C LYS A 221 -16.42 21.72 17.25
N LYS A 222 -16.78 20.79 16.35
CA LYS A 222 -18.12 20.76 15.75
C LYS A 222 -19.23 20.56 16.77
N LEU A 223 -19.01 19.74 17.80
CA LEU A 223 -20.01 19.56 18.86
C LEU A 223 -20.23 20.86 19.64
N ILE A 224 -19.15 21.56 20.00
CA ILE A 224 -19.21 22.86 20.68
C ILE A 224 -19.92 23.88 19.80
N GLU A 225 -19.60 23.94 18.50
CA GLU A 225 -20.28 24.83 17.54
C GLU A 225 -21.79 24.54 17.49
N ILE A 226 -22.20 23.28 17.39
CA ILE A 226 -23.61 22.89 17.39
C ILE A 226 -24.31 23.33 18.68
N GLU A 227 -23.66 23.16 19.84
CA GLU A 227 -24.21 23.60 21.12
C GLU A 227 -24.36 25.13 21.18
N ASN A 228 -23.35 25.86 20.70
CA ASN A 228 -23.39 27.32 20.64
C ASN A 228 -24.52 27.82 19.71
N TYR A 229 -24.71 27.18 18.55
CA TYR A 229 -25.83 27.50 17.66
C TYR A 229 -27.19 27.28 18.34
N LYS A 230 -27.34 26.23 19.15
CA LYS A 230 -28.57 26.00 19.92
C LYS A 230 -28.80 27.08 20.97
N LYS A 231 -27.75 27.50 21.68
CA LYS A 231 -27.83 28.61 22.66
C LYS A 231 -28.23 29.92 21.98
N LEU A 232 -27.68 30.22 20.81
CA LEU A 232 -28.04 31.41 20.03
C LEU A 232 -29.49 31.40 19.51
N GLN A 233 -30.13 30.23 19.40
CA GLN A 233 -31.55 30.15 19.06
C GLN A 233 -32.48 30.42 20.25
N ASP A 234 -31.97 30.35 21.48
CA ASP A 234 -32.74 30.69 22.67
C ASP A 234 -32.77 32.22 22.83
N PRO A 235 -33.95 32.88 22.72
CA PRO A 235 -34.06 34.33 22.88
C PRO A 235 -33.65 34.79 24.29
N SER A 236 -33.68 33.90 25.29
CA SER A 236 -33.26 34.18 26.67
C SER A 236 -31.74 34.24 26.83
N PHE A 237 -30.98 33.79 25.83
CA PHE A 237 -29.52 33.79 25.86
C PHE A 237 -28.93 35.19 25.66
N PHE A 238 -29.65 36.09 24.99
CA PHE A 238 -29.17 37.45 24.75
C PHE A 238 -29.46 38.36 25.96
N PRO A 239 -28.50 39.22 26.36
CA PRO A 239 -28.70 40.11 27.49
C PRO A 239 -29.87 41.08 27.21
N SER A 240 -30.85 41.12 28.11
CA SER A 240 -32.00 42.02 27.99
C SER A 240 -31.57 43.46 28.24
N VAL A 241 -31.89 44.39 27.33
CA VAL A 241 -31.55 45.83 27.41
C VAL A 241 -32.41 46.64 28.40
N SER A 242 -33.16 45.99 29.28
CA SER A 242 -34.11 46.61 30.21
C SER A 242 -33.49 47.62 31.19
N HIS A 243 -32.16 47.59 31.37
CA HIS A 243 -31.40 48.47 32.26
C HIS A 243 -30.64 49.59 31.52
N LEU A 244 -30.76 49.71 30.20
CA LEU A 244 -30.12 50.80 29.45
C LEU A 244 -30.98 52.07 29.54
N THR A 245 -30.41 53.14 30.11
CA THR A 245 -31.01 54.48 30.11
C THR A 245 -31.19 54.95 28.67
N LYS A 246 -32.42 55.32 28.30
CA LYS A 246 -32.71 55.85 26.95
C LYS A 246 -31.88 57.12 26.73
N PRO A 247 -31.23 57.29 25.57
CA PRO A 247 -30.53 58.53 25.25
C PRO A 247 -31.56 59.67 25.14
N ASN A 248 -31.23 60.81 25.78
CA ASN A 248 -32.00 62.06 25.73
C ASN A 248 -31.92 62.74 24.36
#